data_AF-A0A4Q9L721-F1
#
_entry.id   AF-A0A4Q9L721-F1
#
_cell.length_a   1.000
_cell.length_b   1.000
_cell.length_c   1.000
_cell.angle_alpha   90.00
_cell.angle_beta   90.00
_cell.angle_gamma   90.00
#
_symmetry.space_group_name_H-M   'P 1'
#
loop_
_entity.id
_entity.type
_entity.pdbx_description
1 polymer ?
#
loop_
_entity_poly.entity_id
_entity_poly.type
_entity_poly.pdbx_seq_one_letter_code
_entity_poly.pdbx_strand_id
1 'polypeptide(L)'
;MDLTFEDLENKCLDSIKKNNISTFLHLFPFYQYKLDNYTSSTPIIICFRLLTLLNNDMCMYYQLQETYTTEDPHYEFVFEIEKCLSTGSLNKLNKIASENKYPYFKEIIFQIISDFRKEMLEFANNPPQNLPFINDKESAQQTIIDSIFVIKELSRNY
;
A
#
# COMPACT_ATOMS: atom_id res chain seq x y z
N MET A 1 -27.13 -21.20 -2.73
CA MET A 1 -27.75 -20.14 -1.93
C MET A 1 -27.17 -18.84 -2.47
N ASP A 2 -27.96 -18.06 -3.19
CA ASP A 2 -27.49 -16.82 -3.79
C ASP A 2 -27.35 -15.76 -2.69
N LEU A 3 -26.12 -15.27 -2.49
CA LEU A 3 -25.86 -14.20 -1.51
C LEU A 3 -26.44 -12.89 -2.03
N THR A 4 -27.14 -12.14 -1.18
CA THR A 4 -27.58 -10.77 -1.51
C THR A 4 -26.36 -9.84 -1.59
N PHE A 5 -26.53 -8.64 -2.16
CA PHE A 5 -25.47 -7.62 -2.17
C PHE A 5 -25.06 -7.23 -0.73
N GLU A 6 -26.04 -7.05 0.15
CA GLU A 6 -25.81 -6.70 1.56
C GLU A 6 -25.06 -7.81 2.31
N ASP A 7 -25.39 -9.09 2.07
CA ASP A 7 -24.64 -10.21 2.64
C ASP A 7 -23.17 -10.20 2.21
N LEU A 8 -22.93 -9.83 0.95
CA LEU A 8 -21.61 -9.81 0.37
C LEU A 8 -20.78 -8.62 0.87
N GLU A 9 -21.39 -7.45 0.95
CA GLU A 9 -20.80 -6.25 1.57
C GLU A 9 -20.39 -6.52 3.01
N ASN A 10 -21.29 -7.09 3.81
CA ASN A 10 -21.01 -7.44 5.21
C ASN A 10 -19.88 -8.46 5.33
N LYS A 11 -19.83 -9.48 4.45
CA LYS A 11 -18.72 -10.45 4.43
C LYS A 11 -17.39 -9.84 4.04
N CYS A 12 -17.38 -8.89 3.10
CA CYS A 12 -16.18 -8.11 2.77
C CYS A 12 -15.70 -7.31 3.98
N LEU A 13 -16.59 -6.55 4.63
CA LEU A 13 -16.26 -5.76 5.82
C LEU A 13 -15.77 -6.63 6.99
N ASP A 14 -16.39 -7.78 7.22
CA ASP A 14 -15.96 -8.73 8.24
C ASP A 14 -14.56 -9.30 7.94
N SER A 15 -14.28 -9.58 6.67
CA SER A 15 -12.95 -10.04 6.25
C SER A 15 -11.90 -8.95 6.46
N ILE A 16 -12.22 -7.69 6.15
CA ILE A 16 -11.37 -6.52 6.39
C ILE A 16 -11.09 -6.36 7.89
N LYS A 17 -12.14 -6.34 8.73
CA LYS A 17 -12.00 -6.20 10.19
C LYS A 17 -11.15 -7.30 10.83
N LYS A 18 -11.22 -8.52 10.29
CA LYS A 18 -10.43 -9.68 10.74
C LYS A 18 -9.06 -9.78 10.06
N ASN A 19 -8.70 -8.82 9.21
CA ASN A 19 -7.51 -8.86 8.34
C ASN A 19 -7.35 -10.19 7.57
N ASN A 20 -8.46 -10.80 7.16
CA ASN A 20 -8.45 -12.03 6.38
C ASN A 20 -8.39 -11.70 4.89
N ILE A 21 -7.17 -11.34 4.44
CA ILE A 21 -6.91 -10.89 3.07
C ILE A 21 -7.32 -11.96 2.06
N SER A 22 -7.01 -13.24 2.28
CA SER A 22 -7.38 -14.33 1.37
C SER A 22 -8.88 -14.41 1.14
N THR A 23 -9.68 -14.39 2.21
CA THR A 23 -11.15 -14.43 2.08
C THR A 23 -11.66 -13.17 1.39
N PHE A 24 -11.13 -12.00 1.75
CA PHE A 24 -11.47 -10.75 1.09
C PHE A 24 -11.22 -10.81 -0.43
N LEU A 25 -10.05 -11.29 -0.86
CA LEU A 25 -9.69 -11.40 -2.28
C LEU A 25 -10.60 -12.36 -3.05
N HIS A 26 -11.10 -13.42 -2.40
CA HIS A 26 -12.09 -14.32 -2.98
C HIS A 26 -13.49 -13.68 -3.10
N LEU A 27 -13.86 -12.80 -2.17
CA LEU A 27 -15.18 -12.16 -2.15
C LEU A 27 -15.25 -10.91 -3.05
N PHE A 28 -14.14 -10.16 -3.16
CA PHE A 28 -14.10 -8.86 -3.82
C PHE A 28 -14.61 -8.86 -5.27
N PRO A 29 -14.28 -9.83 -6.16
CA PRO A 29 -14.78 -9.84 -7.52
C PRO A 29 -16.31 -9.95 -7.60
N PHE A 30 -16.92 -10.73 -6.70
CA PHE A 30 -18.38 -10.84 -6.62
C PHE A 30 -18.99 -9.54 -6.10
N TYR A 31 -18.34 -8.88 -5.13
CA TYR A 31 -18.80 -7.60 -4.59
C TYR A 31 -18.79 -6.55 -5.70
N GLN A 32 -17.68 -6.45 -6.43
CA GLN A 32 -17.52 -5.51 -7.54
C GLN A 32 -18.53 -5.78 -8.66
N TYR A 33 -18.78 -7.04 -9.00
CA TYR A 33 -19.76 -7.42 -10.03
C TYR A 33 -21.20 -7.02 -9.66
N LYS A 34 -21.56 -7.08 -8.38
CA LYS A 34 -22.90 -6.72 -7.88
C LYS A 34 -23.01 -5.25 -7.43
N LEU A 35 -21.96 -4.46 -7.58
CA LEU A 35 -21.92 -3.07 -7.12
C LEU A 35 -22.71 -2.19 -8.09
N ASP A 36 -24.03 -2.18 -7.93
CA ASP A 36 -24.92 -1.35 -8.74
C ASP A 36 -25.01 0.08 -8.21
N ASN A 37 -24.81 0.28 -6.90
CA ASN A 37 -24.87 1.59 -6.23
C ASN A 37 -23.80 1.72 -5.15
N TYR A 38 -23.23 2.91 -5.02
CA TYR A 38 -22.29 3.23 -3.95
C TYR A 38 -22.99 3.30 -2.59
N THR A 39 -22.45 2.54 -1.64
CA THR A 39 -22.82 2.60 -0.22
C THR A 39 -21.77 3.38 0.57
N SER A 40 -22.08 3.72 1.82
CA SER A 40 -21.09 4.28 2.75
C SER A 40 -19.93 3.33 3.05
N SER A 41 -20.12 2.02 2.86
CA SER A 41 -19.09 0.99 3.04
C SER A 41 -18.18 0.83 1.82
N THR A 42 -18.63 1.27 0.64
CA THR A 42 -17.92 1.08 -0.63
C THR A 42 -16.50 1.65 -0.59
N PRO A 43 -16.25 2.89 -0.14
CA PRO A 43 -14.90 3.44 -0.05
C PRO A 43 -13.96 2.58 0.78
N ILE A 44 -14.43 2.03 1.90
CA ILE A 44 -13.64 1.16 2.78
C ILE A 44 -13.22 -0.12 2.04
N ILE A 45 -14.16 -0.76 1.35
CA ILE A 45 -13.93 -2.02 0.62
C ILE A 45 -12.97 -1.80 -0.55
N ILE A 46 -13.18 -0.75 -1.35
CA ILE A 46 -12.29 -0.43 -2.47
C ILE A 46 -10.90 -0.02 -1.97
N CYS A 47 -10.81 0.81 -0.94
CA CYS A 47 -9.52 1.21 -0.35
C CYS A 47 -8.75 0.02 0.21
N PHE A 48 -9.41 -0.94 0.85
CA PHE A 48 -8.74 -2.17 1.27
C PHE A 48 -8.19 -2.93 0.07
N ARG A 49 -8.96 -3.05 -1.03
CA ARG A 49 -8.46 -3.67 -2.26
C ARG A 49 -7.27 -2.91 -2.83
N LEU A 50 -7.31 -1.59 -2.91
CA LEU A 50 -6.19 -0.75 -3.36
C LEU A 50 -4.94 -1.00 -2.53
N LEU A 51 -5.06 -1.04 -1.20
CA LEU A 51 -3.95 -1.37 -0.29
C LEU A 51 -3.37 -2.77 -0.59
N THR A 52 -4.21 -3.78 -0.87
CA THR A 52 -3.70 -5.13 -1.24
C THR A 52 -2.94 -5.15 -2.57
N LEU A 53 -3.13 -4.15 -3.43
CA LEU A 53 -2.51 -4.09 -4.76
C LEU A 53 -1.17 -3.36 -4.77
N LEU A 54 -0.92 -2.45 -3.81
CA LEU A 54 0.27 -1.57 -3.79
C LEU A 54 1.62 -2.30 -3.91
N ASN A 55 1.76 -3.50 -3.33
CA ASN A 55 2.99 -4.29 -3.39
C ASN A 55 2.89 -5.51 -4.31
N ASN A 56 1.74 -5.73 -4.95
CA ASN A 56 1.48 -6.95 -5.72
C ASN A 56 1.28 -6.68 -7.20
N ASP A 57 0.44 -5.70 -7.55
CA ASP A 57 0.05 -5.42 -8.93
C ASP A 57 -0.35 -3.94 -9.08
N MET A 58 0.67 -3.12 -9.36
CA MET A 58 0.50 -1.68 -9.57
C MET A 58 -0.33 -1.35 -10.81
N CYS A 59 -0.35 -2.21 -11.82
CA CYS A 59 -1.20 -2.00 -13.00
C CYS A 59 -2.67 -2.08 -12.60
N MET A 60 -3.03 -3.12 -11.84
CA MET A 60 -4.39 -3.28 -11.34
C MET A 60 -4.78 -2.20 -10.32
N TYR A 61 -3.82 -1.72 -9.53
CA TYR A 61 -4.02 -0.59 -8.63
C TYR A 61 -4.51 0.65 -9.38
N TYR A 62 -3.78 1.09 -10.41
CA TYR A 62 -4.15 2.30 -11.14
C TYR A 62 -5.46 2.14 -11.92
N GLN A 63 -5.73 0.97 -12.51
CA GLN A 63 -7.03 0.69 -13.15
C GLN A 63 -8.20 0.80 -12.16
N LEU A 64 -8.03 0.26 -10.95
CA LEU A 64 -9.05 0.34 -9.92
C LEU A 64 -9.21 1.79 -9.41
N GLN A 65 -8.10 2.51 -9.21
CA GLN A 65 -8.12 3.92 -8.84
C GLN A 65 -8.90 4.76 -9.86
N GLU A 66 -8.63 4.63 -11.15
CA GLU A 66 -9.34 5.34 -12.23
C GLU A 66 -10.84 5.10 -12.21
N THR A 67 -11.27 3.91 -11.81
CA THR A 67 -12.69 3.52 -11.75
C THR A 67 -13.42 4.14 -10.55
N TYR A 68 -12.75 4.29 -9.41
CA TYR A 68 -13.37 4.65 -8.13
C TYR A 68 -12.85 5.98 -7.54
N THR A 69 -12.31 6.88 -8.37
CA THR A 69 -11.81 8.19 -7.89
C THR A 69 -12.98 9.07 -7.42
N THR A 70 -13.17 9.19 -6.11
CA THR A 70 -14.16 10.08 -5.48
C THR A 70 -13.50 10.97 -4.42
N GLU A 71 -14.16 12.07 -4.02
CA GLU A 71 -13.73 12.97 -2.93
C GLU A 71 -13.91 12.34 -1.53
N ASP A 72 -13.66 11.04 -1.37
CA ASP A 72 -13.79 10.35 -0.09
C ASP A 72 -12.42 10.30 0.64
N PRO A 73 -12.35 10.70 1.93
CA PRO A 73 -11.10 10.73 2.71
C PRO A 73 -10.34 9.40 2.78
N HIS A 74 -11.03 8.26 2.62
CA HIS A 74 -10.36 6.96 2.59
C HIS A 74 -9.45 6.82 1.37
N TYR A 75 -9.87 7.30 0.20
CA TYR A 75 -9.05 7.24 -1.01
C TYR A 75 -7.83 8.16 -0.88
N GLU A 76 -8.03 9.39 -0.38
CA GLU A 76 -6.93 10.32 -0.14
C GLU A 76 -5.84 9.69 0.75
N PHE A 77 -6.27 9.02 1.82
CA PHE A 77 -5.35 8.31 2.71
C PHE A 77 -4.57 7.19 2.01
N VAL A 78 -5.22 6.39 1.15
CA VAL A 78 -4.52 5.35 0.38
C VAL A 78 -3.57 5.95 -0.66
N PHE A 79 -3.93 7.05 -1.30
CA PHE A 79 -3.08 7.74 -2.28
C PHE A 79 -1.86 8.38 -1.62
N GLU A 80 -1.98 8.88 -0.40
CA GLU A 80 -0.83 9.35 0.36
C GLU A 80 0.16 8.22 0.67
N ILE A 81 -0.35 7.01 0.97
CA ILE A 81 0.48 5.81 1.17
C ILE A 81 1.21 5.45 -0.13
N GLU A 82 0.48 5.35 -1.25
CA GLU A 82 1.04 5.08 -2.58
C GLU A 82 2.16 6.06 -2.92
N LYS A 83 1.90 7.37 -2.76
CA LYS A 83 2.88 8.42 -3.02
C LYS A 83 4.14 8.26 -2.17
N CYS A 84 3.99 7.84 -0.91
CA CYS A 84 5.14 7.59 -0.04
C CYS A 84 5.97 6.39 -0.50
N LEU A 85 5.32 5.31 -0.95
CA LEU A 85 5.99 4.14 -1.53
C LEU A 85 6.73 4.51 -2.83
N SER A 86 6.03 5.16 -3.77
CA SER A 86 6.56 5.58 -5.07
C SER A 86 7.72 6.57 -4.97
N THR A 87 7.79 7.36 -3.89
CA THR A 87 8.90 8.30 -3.64
C THR A 87 9.97 7.78 -2.68
N GLY A 88 9.83 6.57 -2.14
CA GLY A 88 10.74 6.01 -1.16
C GLY A 88 10.76 6.73 0.20
N SER A 89 9.70 7.46 0.53
CA SER A 89 9.60 8.29 1.74
C SER A 89 9.22 7.48 2.99
N LEU A 90 10.09 6.57 3.44
CA LEU A 90 9.80 5.67 4.58
C LEU A 90 9.41 6.41 5.87
N ASN A 91 10.04 7.54 6.17
CA ASN A 91 9.72 8.34 7.37
C ASN A 91 8.28 8.89 7.32
N LYS A 92 7.83 9.34 6.15
CA LYS A 92 6.45 9.82 5.97
C LYS A 92 5.46 8.67 6.06
N LEU A 93 5.80 7.53 5.47
CA LEU A 93 4.98 6.32 5.54
C LEU A 93 4.80 5.82 6.98
N ASN A 94 5.88 5.77 7.76
CA ASN A 94 5.82 5.42 9.19
C ASN A 94 4.95 6.41 9.98
N LYS A 95 5.04 7.71 9.65
CA LYS A 95 4.20 8.74 10.27
C LYS A 95 2.72 8.51 9.96
N ILE A 96 2.37 8.31 8.69
CA ILE A 96 0.99 8.00 8.24
C ILE A 96 0.45 6.76 8.96
N ALA A 97 1.25 5.70 9.08
CA ALA A 97 0.85 4.49 9.79
C ALA A 97 0.64 4.73 11.30
N SER A 98 1.47 5.57 11.93
CA SER A 98 1.34 5.90 13.35
C SER A 98 0.15 6.82 13.66
N GLU A 99 -0.20 7.70 12.72
CA GLU A 99 -1.33 8.64 12.81
C GLU A 99 -2.60 8.09 12.14
N ASN A 100 -2.62 6.79 11.83
CA ASN A 100 -3.70 6.15 11.08
C ASN A 100 -5.06 6.31 11.81
N LYS A 101 -5.99 6.98 11.13
CA LYS A 101 -7.36 7.22 11.61
C LYS A 101 -8.32 6.05 11.34
N TYR A 102 -7.88 5.04 10.57
CA TYR A 102 -8.68 3.90 10.10
C TYR A 102 -8.14 2.59 10.68
N PRO A 103 -8.62 2.14 11.85
CA PRO A 103 -8.07 0.99 12.56
C PRO A 103 -8.06 -0.30 11.73
N TYR A 104 -9.04 -0.48 10.85
CA TYR A 104 -9.16 -1.65 9.98
C TYR A 104 -8.12 -1.72 8.85
N PHE A 105 -7.39 -0.63 8.57
CA PHE A 105 -6.26 -0.65 7.63
C PHE A 105 -4.91 -0.89 8.31
N LYS A 106 -4.86 -0.87 9.65
CA LYS A 106 -3.60 -0.90 10.40
C LYS A 106 -2.69 -2.07 10.04
N GLU A 107 -3.23 -3.28 10.04
CA GLU A 107 -2.45 -4.49 9.80
C GLU A 107 -1.90 -4.55 8.37
N ILE A 108 -2.73 -4.25 7.37
CA ILE A 108 -2.29 -4.25 5.96
C ILE A 108 -1.26 -3.14 5.69
N ILE A 109 -1.36 -1.98 6.34
CA ILE A 109 -0.35 -0.92 6.23
C ILE A 109 1.00 -1.37 6.81
N PHE A 110 0.99 -2.03 7.96
CA PHE A 110 2.23 -2.56 8.53
C PHE A 110 2.86 -3.65 7.67
N GLN A 111 2.04 -4.50 7.06
CA GLN A 111 2.52 -5.46 6.07
C GLN A 111 3.17 -4.75 4.88
N ILE A 112 2.51 -3.74 4.32
CA ILE A 112 3.04 -2.94 3.21
C ILE A 112 4.40 -2.32 3.56
N ILE A 113 4.51 -1.73 4.75
CA ILE A 113 5.76 -1.13 5.23
C ILE A 113 6.86 -2.17 5.39
N SER A 114 6.52 -3.34 5.94
CA SER A 114 7.47 -4.44 6.13
C SER A 114 8.02 -4.93 4.79
N ASP A 115 7.14 -5.18 3.83
CA ASP A 115 7.50 -5.63 2.49
C ASP A 115 8.34 -4.58 1.77
N PHE A 116 7.94 -3.30 1.85
CA PHE A 116 8.70 -2.20 1.26
C PHE A 116 10.10 -2.06 1.86
N ARG A 117 10.26 -2.19 3.18
CA ARG A 117 11.59 -2.18 3.84
C ARG A 117 12.45 -3.34 3.35
N LYS A 118 11.86 -4.52 3.16
CA LYS A 118 12.57 -5.69 2.65
C LYS A 118 13.08 -5.44 1.23
N GLU A 119 12.25 -4.89 0.35
CA GLU A 119 12.64 -4.52 -1.02
C GLU A 119 13.77 -3.49 -1.04
N MET A 120 13.69 -2.46 -0.19
CA MET A 120 14.77 -1.47 -0.06
C MET A 120 16.09 -2.09 0.39
N LEU A 121 16.05 -3.03 1.36
CA LEU A 121 17.24 -3.73 1.84
C LEU A 121 17.81 -4.67 0.76
N GLU A 122 16.96 -5.37 0.02
CA GLU A 122 17.38 -6.21 -1.11
C GLU A 122 18.05 -5.38 -2.20
N PHE A 123 17.49 -4.22 -2.54
CA PHE A 123 18.11 -3.27 -3.47
C PHE A 123 19.46 -2.75 -2.98
N ALA A 124 19.57 -2.42 -1.68
CA ALA A 124 20.82 -1.95 -1.09
C ALA A 124 21.92 -3.04 -1.08
N ASN A 125 21.52 -4.31 -0.87
CA ASN A 125 22.45 -5.44 -0.85
C ASN A 125 22.80 -5.94 -2.26
N ASN A 126 21.90 -5.78 -3.23
CA ASN A 126 22.07 -6.20 -4.62
C ASN A 126 21.74 -5.06 -5.60
N PRO A 127 22.52 -3.97 -5.61
CA PRO A 127 22.25 -2.85 -6.51
C PRO A 127 22.36 -3.33 -7.96
N PRO A 128 21.41 -2.98 -8.84
CA PRO A 128 21.47 -3.40 -10.24
C PRO A 128 22.77 -2.92 -10.88
N GLN A 129 23.53 -3.86 -11.46
CA GLN A 129 24.86 -3.60 -12.03
C GLN A 129 24.84 -2.68 -13.28
N ASN A 130 23.66 -2.34 -13.79
CA ASN A 130 23.44 -1.44 -14.93
C ASN A 130 22.55 -0.25 -14.54
N LEU A 131 22.97 0.55 -13.55
CA LEU A 131 22.42 1.88 -13.41
C LEU A 131 22.82 2.70 -14.64
N PRO A 132 21.87 3.35 -15.35
CA PRO A 132 22.20 4.20 -16.47
C PRO A 132 23.14 5.28 -15.97
N PHE A 133 24.31 5.36 -16.62
CA PHE A 133 25.40 6.29 -16.34
C PHE A 133 24.90 7.66 -15.85
N ILE A 134 24.96 7.88 -14.53
CA ILE A 134 25.14 9.21 -13.99
C ILE A 134 26.60 9.53 -14.31
N ASN A 135 26.82 10.51 -15.20
CA ASN A 135 28.14 10.96 -15.66
C ASN A 135 29.00 11.61 -14.56
N ASP A 136 28.70 11.34 -13.29
CA ASP A 136 29.53 11.75 -12.17
C ASP A 136 29.48 10.68 -11.07
N LYS A 137 30.44 9.73 -11.15
CA LYS A 137 30.53 8.58 -10.24
C LYS A 137 30.69 9.01 -8.78
N GLU A 138 31.30 10.17 -8.53
CA GLU A 138 31.52 10.68 -7.16
C GLU A 138 30.20 11.09 -6.50
N SER A 139 29.32 11.79 -7.21
CA SER A 139 28.06 12.28 -6.62
C SER A 139 27.07 11.15 -6.33
N ALA A 140 26.99 10.15 -7.21
CA ALA A 140 26.12 8.99 -7.02
C ALA A 140 26.62 8.07 -5.89
N GLN A 141 27.93 7.83 -5.80
CA GLN A 141 28.51 7.07 -4.70
C GLN A 141 28.34 7.80 -3.36
N GLN A 142 28.52 9.13 -3.34
CA GLN A 142 28.30 9.92 -2.13
C GLN A 142 26.85 9.86 -1.67
N THR A 143 25.88 9.97 -2.58
CA THR A 143 24.45 9.90 -2.24
C THR A 143 24.05 8.52 -1.68
N ILE A 144 24.61 7.44 -2.24
CA ILE A 144 24.38 6.07 -1.74
C ILE A 144 25.05 5.88 -0.38
N ILE A 145 26.28 6.39 -0.19
CA ILE A 145 26.99 6.33 1.10
C ILE A 145 26.22 7.11 2.16
N ASP A 146 25.74 8.30 1.85
CA ASP A 146 24.95 9.14 2.77
C ASP A 146 23.64 8.45 3.15
N SER A 147 22.98 7.80 2.19
CA SER A 147 21.75 7.03 2.42
C SER A 147 21.98 5.80 3.30
N ILE A 148 23.07 5.07 3.09
CA ILE A 148 23.47 3.91 3.91
C ILE A 148 23.91 4.34 5.32
N PHE A 149 24.58 5.49 5.43
CA PHE A 149 25.03 6.04 6.72
C PHE A 149 23.84 6.42 7.61
N VAL A 150 22.82 7.08 7.05
CA VAL A 150 21.57 7.39 7.77
C VAL A 150 20.88 6.13 8.28
N ILE A 151 20.84 5.05 7.49
CA ILE A 151 20.23 3.76 7.89
C ILE A 151 21.02 3.10 9.04
N LYS A 152 22.36 3.20 9.04
CA LYS A 152 23.22 2.66 10.11
C LYS A 152 23.15 3.46 11.42
N GLU A 153 22.98 4.77 11.35
CA GLU A 153 22.78 5.63 12.53
C GLU A 153 21.42 5.38 13.20
N LEU A 154 20.37 5.22 12.39
CA LEU A 154 19.02 4.94 12.90
C LEU A 154 18.90 3.55 13.54
N SER A 155 19.72 2.58 13.13
CA SER A 155 19.74 1.23 13.72
C SER A 155 20.59 1.10 14.99
N ARG A 156 21.42 2.10 15.32
CA ARG A 156 22.21 2.14 16.57
C ARG A 156 21.49 2.80 17.75
N ASN A 157 20.40 3.53 17.48
CA ASN A 157 19.63 4.27 18.48
C ASN A 157 18.32 3.55 18.91
N TYR A 158 18.16 2.27 18.55
CA TYR A 158 17.08 1.38 18.99
C TYR A 158 17.64 0.16 19.70
#